data_AF-A0A177MH00-F1
#
_entry.id   AF-A0A177MH00-F1
#
_cell.length_a   1.000
_cell.length_b   1.000
_cell.length_c   1.000
_cell.angle_alpha   90.00
_cell.angle_beta   90.00
_cell.angle_gamma   90.00
#
_symmetry.space_group_name_H-M   'P 1'
#
loop_
_entity.id
_entity.type
_entity.pdbx_description
1 polymer ?
#
loop_
_entity_poly.entity_id
_entity_poly.type
_entity_poly.pdbx_seq_one_letter_code
_entity_poly.pdbx_strand_id
1 'polypeptide(L)' 'MARQTPDLLDHEWLEDSKTGKFSRVAVGAEDSTWRCNACGAGEADPYEDGCHSCGEDADWY' A
#
# COMPACT_ATOMS: atom_id res chain seq x y z
N MET A 1 -4.80 -29.82 -12.83
CA MET A 1 -4.35 -28.46 -13.19
C MET A 1 -5.22 -27.47 -12.43
N ALA A 2 -4.79 -26.99 -11.26
CA ALA A 2 -5.57 -26.03 -10.48
C ALA A 2 -5.68 -24.74 -11.30
N ARG A 3 -6.91 -24.25 -11.50
CA ARG A 3 -7.18 -22.97 -12.14
C ARG A 3 -6.51 -21.90 -11.29
N GLN A 4 -5.42 -21.32 -11.78
CA GLN A 4 -4.99 -20.01 -11.33
C GLN A 4 -6.11 -19.06 -11.74
N THR A 5 -7.01 -18.74 -10.81
CA THR A 5 -7.76 -17.49 -10.87
C THR A 5 -6.69 -16.40 -10.93
N PRO A 6 -6.53 -15.65 -12.03
CA PRO A 6 -5.79 -14.39 -11.92
C PRO A 6 -6.57 -13.60 -10.88
N ASP A 7 -5.93 -13.33 -9.76
CA ASP A 7 -6.47 -12.41 -8.78
C ASP A 7 -6.63 -11.08 -9.52
N LEU A 8 -7.84 -10.75 -9.97
CA LEU A 8 -8.12 -9.51 -10.71
C LEU A 8 -8.05 -8.27 -9.79
N LEU A 9 -7.52 -8.46 -8.58
CA LEU A 9 -7.17 -7.46 -7.58
C LEU A 9 -5.69 -7.59 -7.16
N ASP A 10 -4.85 -8.16 -8.04
CA ASP A 10 -3.39 -8.16 -7.92
C ASP A 10 -2.89 -6.71 -8.09
N HIS A 11 -3.09 -5.90 -7.05
CA HIS A 11 -2.40 -4.65 -6.91
C HIS A 11 -0.92 -4.99 -6.76
N GLU A 12 -0.18 -4.91 -7.86
CA GLU A 12 1.23 -5.24 -7.89
C GLU A 12 1.95 -4.39 -6.84
N TRP A 13 2.70 -5.05 -5.96
CA TRP A 13 3.53 -4.36 -4.99
C TRP A 13 4.68 -3.65 -5.71
N LEU A 14 4.89 -2.37 -5.41
CA LEU A 14 5.91 -1.54 -6.04
C LEU A 14 7.09 -1.26 -5.09
N GLU A 15 6.80 -0.79 -3.88
CA GLU A 15 7.82 -0.48 -2.87
C GLU A 15 7.24 -0.41 -1.45
N ASP A 16 8.11 -0.37 -0.46
CA ASP A 16 7.77 -0.16 0.96
C ASP A 16 8.34 1.18 1.46
N SER A 17 7.72 1.74 2.50
CA SER A 17 8.26 2.88 3.25
C SER A 17 9.55 2.52 4.00
N LYS A 18 10.21 3.52 4.58
CA LYS A 18 11.53 3.37 5.22
C LYS A 18 11.61 2.21 6.23
N THR A 19 10.57 1.99 7.02
CA THR A 19 10.48 0.91 8.01
C THR A 19 9.51 -0.20 7.61
N GLY A 20 8.88 -0.12 6.45
CA GLY A 20 7.92 -1.12 5.95
C GLY A 20 6.51 -1.00 6.53
N LYS A 21 6.18 0.13 7.16
CA LYS A 21 4.83 0.41 7.68
C LYS A 21 3.79 0.63 6.59
N PHE A 22 4.23 1.15 5.45
CA PHE A 22 3.38 1.41 4.30
C PHE A 22 3.97 0.72 3.07
N SER A 23 3.08 0.21 2.22
CA SER A 23 3.47 -0.37 0.93
C SER A 23 2.75 0.36 -0.19
N ARG A 24 3.50 0.76 -1.22
CA ARG A 24 2.96 1.33 -2.45
C ARG A 24 2.59 0.19 -3.39
N VAL A 25 1.36 0.23 -3.86
CA VAL A 25 0.81 -0.79 -4.77
C VAL A 25 0.23 -0.13 -6.01
N ALA A 26 0.32 -0.79 -7.15
CA ALA A 26 -0.32 -0.35 -8.39
C ALA A 26 -1.84 -0.52 -8.29
N VAL A 27 -2.61 0.51 -8.64
CA VAL A 27 -4.09 0.48 -8.68
C VAL A 27 -4.65 0.77 -10.06
N GLY A 28 -3.77 0.91 -11.06
CA GLY A 28 -4.08 1.10 -12.45
C GLY A 28 -2.82 0.93 -13.30
N ALA A 29 -2.92 1.15 -14.62
CA ALA A 29 -1.78 1.00 -15.51
C ALA A 29 -0.64 1.99 -15.21
N GLU A 30 -0.98 3.19 -14.74
CA GLU A 30 -0.02 4.27 -14.45
C GLU A 30 -0.26 4.87 -13.04
N ASP A 31 -1.16 4.28 -12.27
CA ASP A 31 -1.61 4.78 -10.97
C ASP A 31 -1.13 3.87 -9.83
N SER A 32 -0.77 4.48 -8.70
CA SER A 32 -0.34 3.78 -7.50
C SER A 32 -0.88 4.46 -6.24
N THR A 33 -1.15 3.67 -5.21
CA THR A 33 -1.52 4.18 -3.88
C THR A 33 -0.62 3.57 -2.82
N TRP A 34 -0.40 4.32 -1.75
CA TRP A 34 0.15 3.79 -0.52
C TRP A 34 -0.95 3.13 0.32
N ARG A 35 -0.64 1.97 0.90
CA ARG A 35 -1.48 1.26 1.85
C ARG A 35 -0.77 1.12 3.17
N CYS A 36 -1.53 1.25 4.26
CA CYS A 36 -1.03 0.96 5.59
C CYS A 36 -1.00 -0.55 5.83
N ASN A 37 0.15 -1.10 6.20
CA ASN A 37 0.29 -2.53 6.47
C ASN A 37 -0.32 -2.94 7.82
N ALA A 38 -0.53 -1.99 8.73
CA ALA A 38 -1.14 -2.25 10.04
C ALA A 38 -2.66 -2.45 9.94
N CYS A 39 -3.36 -1.64 9.13
CA CYS A 39 -4.83 -1.67 9.06
C CYS A 39 -5.40 -1.97 7.66
N GLY A 40 -4.58 -1.95 6.62
CA GLY A 40 -4.99 -2.18 5.24
C GLY A 40 -5.68 -0.99 4.55
N ALA A 41 -5.77 0.18 5.20
CA ALA A 41 -6.33 1.37 4.57
C ALA A 41 -5.55 1.74 3.31
N GLY A 42 -6.27 2.05 2.22
CA GLY A 42 -5.72 2.77 1.07
C GLY A 42 -5.61 4.25 1.40
N GLU A 43 -4.81 4.99 0.63
CA GLU A 43 -4.58 6.43 0.85
C GLU A 43 -3.80 6.74 2.13
N ALA A 44 -2.87 5.86 2.52
CA ALA A 44 -1.88 6.23 3.53
C ALA A 44 -0.86 7.23 2.95
N ASP A 45 -0.27 8.08 3.77
CA ASP A 45 0.77 9.01 3.36
C ASP A 45 2.04 8.75 4.18
N PRO A 46 3.01 7.97 3.68
CA PRO A 46 4.23 7.73 4.45
C PRO A 46 5.10 8.99 4.59
N TYR A 47 4.88 10.07 3.83
CA TYR A 47 5.75 11.25 3.80
C TYR A 47 5.39 12.27 4.87
N GLU A 48 4.11 12.60 5.01
CA GLU A 48 3.66 13.70 5.88
C GLU A 48 2.71 13.23 6.99
N ASP A 49 1.59 12.60 6.63
CA ASP A 49 0.44 12.40 7.55
C ASP A 49 0.32 10.99 8.15
N GLY A 50 0.97 9.98 7.58
CA GLY A 50 0.86 8.58 7.98
C GLY A 50 -0.46 7.93 7.57
N CYS A 51 -1.04 7.09 8.43
CA CYS A 51 -2.36 6.50 8.22
C CYS A 51 -3.44 7.25 9.00
N HIS A 52 -4.31 7.98 8.33
CA HIS A 52 -5.47 8.60 8.97
C HIS A 52 -6.48 7.58 9.54
N SER A 53 -6.48 6.33 9.06
CA SER A 53 -7.46 5.33 9.50
C SER A 53 -7.09 4.67 10.83
N CYS A 54 -5.80 4.39 11.08
CA CYS A 54 -5.35 3.74 12.32
C CYS A 54 -4.42 4.61 13.17
N GLY A 55 -4.02 5.78 12.68
CA GLY A 55 -3.14 6.72 13.37
C GLY A 55 -1.66 6.31 13.37
N GLU A 56 -1.22 5.45 12.45
CA GLU A 56 0.22 5.20 12.27
C GLU A 56 0.89 6.48 11.76
N ASP A 57 1.98 6.90 12.38
CA ASP A 57 2.76 8.07 11.93
C ASP A 57 3.42 7.85 10.56
N ALA A 58 3.69 8.96 9.86
CA ALA A 58 4.52 9.00 8.67
C ALA A 58 5.90 8.36 8.91
N ASP A 59 6.44 7.74 7.87
CA ASP A 59 7.56 6.82 7.94
C ASP A 59 8.55 7.02 6.78
N TRP A 60 8.65 8.23 6.24
CA TRP A 60 9.58 8.53 5.15
C TRP A 60 10.89 9.19 5.61
N TYR A 61 10.86 9.89 6.75
CA TYR A 61 11.98 10.69 7.25
C TYR A 61 12.84 9.98 8.31
#